data_AF-A0A060PMS8-F1
#
_entry.id   AF-A0A060PMS8-F1
#
_cell.length_a   1.000
_cell.length_b   1.000
_cell.length_c   1.000
_cell.angle_alpha   90.00
_cell.angle_beta   90.00
_cell.angle_gamma   90.00
#
_symmetry.space_group_name_H-M   'P 1'
#
loop_
_entity.id
_entity.type
_entity.pdbx_description
1 polymer ?
#
loop_
_entity_poly.entity_id
_entity_poly.type
_entity_poly.pdbx_seq_one_letter_code
_entity_poly.pdbx_strand_id
1 'polypeptide(L)'
;HIANGMFGLIVVEPPQGLPKVDHEYYVMQGDFYTTGTYHEPGLQSFDMQKLLAEQPTYVLFNGREGSLTGEHALKSSVGDTVRLFVGNGGPNLVSSFHVIGGIFDDASVEGGSLVNHNVQTTLVPAGGATMVELSTPVPGTLLLVDHAIFRA
;
A
#
# COMPACT_ATOMS: atom_id res chain seq x y z
N HIS A 1 13.25 4.23 -14.18
CA HIS A 1 11.85 4.08 -14.65
C HIS A 1 10.92 3.74 -13.49
N ILE A 2 11.01 2.54 -12.88
CA ILE A 2 10.16 2.14 -11.74
C ILE A 2 10.24 3.15 -10.59
N ALA A 3 11.45 3.53 -10.16
CA ALA A 3 11.66 4.55 -9.11
C ALA A 3 11.11 5.96 -9.42
N ASN A 4 10.73 6.22 -10.68
CA ASN A 4 10.05 7.46 -11.09
C ASN A 4 8.53 7.29 -11.14
N GLY A 5 7.98 6.19 -10.61
CA GLY A 5 6.54 5.94 -10.52
C GLY A 5 5.93 5.14 -11.69
N MET A 6 6.74 4.50 -12.54
CA MET A 6 6.23 3.73 -13.69
C MET A 6 5.80 2.31 -13.27
N PHE A 7 4.72 2.21 -12.49
CA PHE A 7 4.13 0.96 -12.02
C PHE A 7 2.61 1.10 -11.81
N GLY A 8 1.92 -0.02 -11.73
CA GLY A 8 0.48 -0.08 -11.48
C GLY A 8 0.02 -1.52 -11.23
N LEU A 9 -1.28 -1.71 -11.06
CA LEU A 9 -1.90 -3.03 -10.91
C LEU A 9 -2.87 -3.33 -12.05
N ILE A 10 -2.91 -4.61 -12.42
CA ILE A 10 -3.97 -5.20 -13.23
C ILE A 10 -4.60 -6.32 -12.40
N VAL A 11 -5.92 -6.29 -12.26
CA VAL A 11 -6.68 -7.38 -11.63
C VAL A 11 -7.25 -8.25 -12.73
N VAL A 12 -6.96 -9.55 -12.67
CA VAL A 12 -7.52 -10.55 -13.58
C VAL A 12 -8.50 -11.39 -12.77
N GLU A 13 -9.79 -11.09 -12.91
CA GLU A 13 -10.82 -11.79 -12.15
C GLU A 13 -10.94 -13.26 -12.58
N PRO A 14 -11.28 -14.17 -11.64
CA PRO A 14 -11.67 -15.52 -12.01
C PRO A 14 -13.00 -15.51 -12.78
N PRO A 15 -13.35 -16.56 -13.54
CA PRO A 15 -14.55 -16.56 -14.38
C PRO A 15 -15.87 -16.25 -13.64
N GLN A 16 -15.96 -16.60 -12.36
CA GLN A 16 -17.12 -16.33 -11.51
C GLN A 16 -17.14 -14.92 -10.90
N GLY A 17 -16.08 -14.14 -11.09
CA GLY A 17 -15.85 -12.85 -10.45
C GLY A 17 -15.36 -12.96 -8.99
N LEU A 18 -14.98 -11.83 -8.41
CA LEU A 18 -14.65 -11.76 -6.98
C LEU A 18 -15.93 -11.71 -6.10
N PRO A 19 -15.88 -12.17 -4.84
CA PRO A 19 -16.96 -11.92 -3.88
C PRO A 19 -17.31 -10.43 -3.79
N LYS A 20 -18.59 -10.12 -3.59
CA LYS A 20 -19.02 -8.72 -3.46
C LYS A 20 -18.58 -8.14 -2.14
N VAL A 21 -18.12 -6.89 -2.17
CA VAL A 21 -17.82 -6.04 -1.02
C VAL A 21 -18.46 -4.67 -1.24
N ASP A 22 -18.56 -3.86 -0.19
CA ASP A 22 -19.17 -2.53 -0.28
C ASP A 22 -18.23 -1.51 -0.94
N HIS A 23 -16.91 -1.62 -0.67
CA HIS A 23 -15.90 -0.76 -1.28
C HIS A 23 -14.67 -1.54 -1.74
N GLU A 24 -14.15 -1.13 -2.89
CA GLU A 24 -12.86 -1.58 -3.42
C GLU A 24 -11.93 -0.39 -3.60
N TYR A 25 -10.70 -0.50 -3.09
CA TYR A 25 -9.70 0.55 -3.20
C TYR A 25 -8.39 0.05 -3.78
N TYR A 26 -7.72 0.93 -4.53
CA TYR A 26 -6.38 0.74 -5.06
C TYR A 26 -5.36 1.50 -4.21
N VAL A 27 -4.36 0.78 -3.73
CA VAL A 27 -3.24 1.34 -2.96
C VAL A 27 -1.95 0.74 -3.49
N MET A 28 -0.94 1.57 -3.74
CA MET A 28 0.37 1.09 -4.17
C MET A 28 1.50 1.79 -3.45
N GLN A 29 2.33 1.02 -2.76
CA GLN A 29 3.55 1.50 -2.13
C GLN A 29 4.66 1.65 -3.17
N GLY A 30 5.50 2.67 -3.02
CA GLY A 30 6.77 2.80 -3.71
C GLY A 30 7.82 3.51 -2.86
N ASP A 31 9.08 3.13 -3.06
CA ASP A 31 10.25 3.78 -2.47
C ASP A 31 10.93 4.72 -3.48
N PHE A 32 11.14 5.97 -3.07
CA PHE A 32 11.58 7.08 -3.94
C PHE A 32 12.90 7.67 -3.46
N TYR A 33 13.75 8.02 -4.42
CA TYR A 33 15.16 8.35 -4.21
C TYR A 33 15.45 9.76 -4.75
N THR A 34 15.46 10.75 -3.86
CA THR A 34 15.72 12.14 -4.23
C THR A 34 17.16 12.54 -3.91
N THR A 35 17.72 13.48 -4.65
CA THR A 35 19.04 14.06 -4.35
C THR A 35 19.06 14.73 -2.98
N GLY A 36 18.04 15.54 -2.69
CA GLY A 36 17.85 16.19 -1.40
C GLY A 36 17.45 15.23 -0.28
N THR A 37 17.46 15.76 0.92
CA THR A 37 16.97 15.09 2.13
C THR A 37 15.44 15.11 2.21
N TYR A 38 14.87 14.35 3.16
CA TYR A 38 13.43 14.34 3.40
C TYR A 38 12.96 15.77 3.77
N HIS A 39 11.89 16.22 3.12
CA HIS A 39 11.32 17.57 3.19
C HIS A 39 12.22 18.72 2.72
N GLU A 40 13.32 18.42 2.02
CA GLU A 40 14.12 19.48 1.39
C GLU A 40 13.31 20.18 0.28
N PRO A 41 13.11 21.51 0.38
CA PRO A 41 12.23 22.23 -0.53
C PRO A 41 12.79 22.30 -1.96
N GLY A 42 11.90 22.46 -2.93
CA GLY A 42 12.25 22.64 -4.34
C GLY A 42 12.06 21.38 -5.19
N LEU A 43 12.38 21.50 -6.49
CA LEU A 43 12.31 20.38 -7.42
C LEU A 43 13.46 19.41 -7.16
N GLN A 44 13.13 18.22 -6.67
CA GLN A 44 14.11 17.18 -6.39
C GLN A 44 14.40 16.32 -7.62
N SER A 45 15.68 16.05 -7.88
CA SER A 45 16.12 15.13 -8.92
C SER A 45 16.22 13.71 -8.38
N PHE A 46 16.18 12.72 -9.28
CA PHE A 46 16.39 11.31 -8.92
C PHE A 46 17.86 11.02 -8.54
N ASP A 47 18.08 10.25 -7.48
CA ASP A 47 19.40 9.84 -7.00
C ASP A 47 19.64 8.34 -7.23
N MET A 48 20.50 8.01 -8.19
CA MET A 48 20.86 6.63 -8.51
C MET A 48 21.69 5.95 -7.42
N GLN A 49 22.53 6.68 -6.69
CA GLN A 49 23.40 6.09 -5.67
C GLN A 49 22.58 5.67 -4.45
N LYS A 50 21.63 6.52 -4.02
CA LYS A 50 20.68 6.15 -2.97
C LYS A 50 19.82 4.94 -3.37
N LEU A 51 19.43 4.85 -4.65
CA LEU A 51 18.70 3.70 -5.18
C LEU A 51 19.51 2.40 -5.09
N LEU A 52 20.76 2.40 -5.55
CA LEU A 52 21.62 1.21 -5.50
C LEU A 52 21.95 0.79 -4.07
N ALA A 53 21.93 1.73 -3.13
CA ALA A 53 22.15 1.48 -1.71
C ALA A 53 20.86 1.10 -0.94
N GLU A 54 19.70 1.07 -1.61
CA GLU A 54 18.38 0.86 -0.99
C GLU A 54 18.08 1.85 0.16
N GLN A 55 18.51 3.10 0.01
CA GLN A 55 18.30 4.18 0.98
C GLN A 55 17.31 5.22 0.45
N PRO A 56 16.01 4.91 0.42
CA PRO A 56 15.02 5.85 -0.08
C PRO A 56 14.91 7.08 0.81
N THR A 57 14.56 8.20 0.18
CA THR A 57 14.22 9.43 0.90
C THR A 57 12.74 9.45 1.29
N TYR A 58 11.88 8.81 0.49
CA TYR A 58 10.45 8.68 0.78
C TYR A 58 10.00 7.25 0.54
N VAL A 59 9.07 6.78 1.36
CA VAL A 59 8.27 5.57 1.12
C VAL A 59 6.82 6.01 1.16
N LEU A 60 6.10 5.83 0.06
CA LEU A 60 4.83 6.51 -0.15
C LEU A 60 3.77 5.55 -0.66
N PHE A 61 2.55 5.69 -0.16
CA PHE A 61 1.37 5.21 -0.87
C PHE A 61 0.98 6.21 -1.95
N ASN A 62 0.62 5.72 -3.13
CA ASN A 62 0.06 6.48 -4.24
C ASN A 62 0.89 7.72 -4.65
N GLY A 63 2.22 7.62 -4.57
CA GLY A 63 3.18 8.49 -5.26
C GLY A 63 3.41 9.89 -4.69
N ARG A 64 2.74 10.27 -3.60
CA ARG A 64 3.02 11.51 -2.86
C ARG A 64 2.68 11.37 -1.39
N GLU A 65 3.36 12.14 -0.54
CA GLU A 65 2.99 12.25 0.86
C GLU A 65 1.57 12.82 0.99
N GLY A 66 0.78 12.26 1.90
CA GLY A 66 -0.61 12.64 2.11
C GLY A 66 -1.58 12.32 0.97
N SER A 67 -1.18 11.49 -0.01
CA SER A 67 -2.00 11.08 -1.16
C SER A 67 -3.38 10.51 -0.78
N LEU A 68 -3.46 9.83 0.37
CA LEU A 68 -4.63 9.15 0.90
C LEU A 68 -5.03 9.68 2.29
N THR A 69 -4.77 10.96 2.56
CA THR A 69 -5.06 11.60 3.85
C THR A 69 -5.93 12.85 3.70
N GLY A 70 -6.51 13.32 4.81
CA GLY A 70 -7.36 14.51 4.84
C GLY A 70 -8.55 14.37 3.88
N GLU A 71 -8.73 15.37 3.00
CA GLU A 71 -9.79 15.35 1.99
C GLU A 71 -9.68 14.20 0.97
N HIS A 72 -8.50 13.59 0.86
CA HIS A 72 -8.24 12.44 -0.03
C HIS A 72 -8.32 11.09 0.68
N ALA A 73 -8.72 11.07 1.95
CA ALA A 73 -8.86 9.83 2.70
C ALA A 73 -9.90 8.89 2.06
N LEU A 74 -9.59 7.60 2.08
CA LEU A 74 -10.52 6.54 1.71
C LEU A 74 -11.72 6.56 2.69
N LYS A 75 -12.94 6.32 2.20
CA LYS A 75 -14.16 6.45 2.99
C LYS A 75 -14.93 5.13 3.04
N SER A 76 -15.45 4.78 4.20
CA SER A 76 -16.42 3.71 4.36
C SER A 76 -17.37 4.08 5.50
N SER A 77 -18.50 3.37 5.59
CA SER A 77 -19.44 3.48 6.69
C SER A 77 -19.23 2.35 7.67
N VAL A 78 -19.65 2.57 8.93
CA VAL A 78 -19.65 1.50 9.93
C VAL A 78 -20.49 0.31 9.43
N GLY A 79 -19.89 -0.87 9.44
CA GLY A 79 -20.50 -2.11 8.96
C GLY A 79 -20.17 -2.48 7.51
N ASP A 80 -19.53 -1.59 6.75
CA ASP A 80 -19.10 -1.87 5.38
C ASP A 80 -17.93 -2.88 5.37
N THR A 81 -17.90 -3.70 4.33
CA THR A 81 -16.77 -4.56 3.95
C THR A 81 -15.90 -3.83 2.94
N VAL A 82 -14.60 -3.70 3.23
CA VAL A 82 -13.63 -3.01 2.37
C VAL A 82 -12.62 -4.02 1.84
N ARG A 83 -12.41 -4.04 0.51
CA ARG A 83 -11.30 -4.74 -0.14
C ARG A 83 -10.24 -3.74 -0.59
N LEU A 84 -8.99 -3.99 -0.24
CA LEU A 84 -7.84 -3.23 -0.72
C LEU A 84 -7.02 -4.10 -1.68
N PHE A 85 -6.80 -3.62 -2.89
CA PHE A 85 -5.78 -4.12 -3.80
C PHE A 85 -4.48 -3.36 -3.52
N VAL A 86 -3.55 -4.03 -2.83
CA VAL A 86 -2.33 -3.41 -2.32
C VAL A 86 -1.13 -3.90 -3.12
N GLY A 87 -0.64 -3.04 -4.01
CA GLY A 87 0.58 -3.27 -4.77
C GLY A 87 1.80 -2.75 -4.02
N ASN A 88 2.96 -3.32 -4.32
CA ASN A 88 4.24 -2.74 -3.95
C ASN A 88 5.10 -2.64 -5.19
N GLY A 89 5.18 -1.44 -5.77
CA GLY A 89 6.00 -1.17 -6.95
C GLY A 89 7.50 -1.21 -6.66
N GLY A 90 7.89 -1.13 -5.38
CA GLY A 90 9.28 -1.00 -4.98
C GLY A 90 9.88 0.35 -5.45
N PRO A 91 11.11 0.36 -6.01
CA PRO A 91 11.78 -0.78 -6.61
C PRO A 91 12.41 -1.79 -5.65
N ASN A 92 12.76 -1.40 -4.43
CA ASN A 92 13.63 -2.24 -3.59
C ASN A 92 12.93 -2.79 -2.34
N LEU A 93 12.06 -2.00 -1.70
CA LEU A 93 11.59 -2.34 -0.37
C LEU A 93 10.46 -3.37 -0.39
N VAL A 94 10.45 -4.26 0.60
CA VAL A 94 9.28 -5.07 0.99
C VAL A 94 8.47 -4.28 2.01
N SER A 95 7.15 -4.23 1.81
CA SER A 95 6.22 -3.59 2.76
C SER A 95 5.81 -4.59 3.85
N SER A 96 5.86 -4.15 5.10
CA SER A 96 5.13 -4.82 6.19
C SER A 96 3.74 -4.18 6.31
N PHE A 97 2.87 -4.45 5.34
CA PHE A 97 1.61 -3.72 5.18
C PHE A 97 0.66 -4.00 6.35
N HIS A 98 0.19 -2.92 6.98
CA HIS A 98 -0.70 -2.96 8.13
C HIS A 98 -1.74 -1.82 8.08
N VAL A 99 -2.88 -2.05 8.71
CA VAL A 99 -3.91 -1.03 8.94
C VAL A 99 -4.10 -0.85 10.44
N ILE A 100 -3.61 0.27 10.97
CA ILE A 100 -3.73 0.60 12.39
C ILE A 100 -5.21 0.70 12.76
N GLY A 101 -5.63 -0.09 13.74
CA GLY A 101 -7.01 -0.18 14.19
C GLY A 101 -7.86 -1.22 13.45
N GLY A 102 -7.29 -1.94 12.49
CA GLY A 102 -7.94 -3.03 11.75
C GLY A 102 -7.22 -4.37 11.90
N ILE A 103 -7.94 -5.44 11.58
CA ILE A 103 -7.41 -6.79 11.35
C ILE A 103 -7.92 -7.19 9.96
N PHE A 104 -7.07 -7.82 9.14
CA PHE A 104 -7.51 -8.38 7.88
C PHE A 104 -8.30 -9.65 8.16
N ASP A 105 -9.60 -9.60 7.84
CA ASP A 105 -10.48 -10.76 7.91
C ASP A 105 -9.96 -11.82 6.94
N ASP A 106 -9.67 -11.40 5.70
CA ASP A 106 -9.04 -12.20 4.66
C ASP A 106 -7.80 -11.49 4.09
N ALA A 107 -6.72 -12.25 3.86
CA ALA A 107 -5.52 -11.77 3.18
C ALA A 107 -5.04 -12.80 2.15
N SER A 108 -5.13 -12.46 0.87
CA SER A 108 -4.56 -13.25 -0.22
C SER A 108 -3.04 -13.21 -0.14
N VAL A 109 -2.44 -14.35 0.19
CA VAL A 109 -1.00 -14.52 0.37
C VAL A 109 -0.30 -14.20 -0.94
N GLU A 110 0.51 -13.12 -0.93
CA GLU A 110 1.26 -12.61 -2.09
C GLU A 110 0.41 -12.38 -3.36
N GLY A 111 -0.90 -12.13 -3.19
CA GLY A 111 -1.84 -11.91 -4.29
C GLY A 111 -2.27 -13.19 -5.02
N GLY A 112 -1.90 -14.36 -4.50
CA GLY A 112 -2.32 -15.66 -5.01
C GLY A 112 -3.71 -16.09 -4.53
N SER A 113 -4.09 -17.31 -4.88
CA SER A 113 -5.38 -17.90 -4.49
C SER A 113 -5.44 -18.40 -3.04
N LEU A 114 -4.29 -18.54 -2.37
CA LEU A 114 -4.24 -18.91 -0.96
C LEU A 114 -4.68 -17.71 -0.11
N VAL A 115 -5.73 -17.89 0.69
CA VAL A 115 -6.23 -16.89 1.63
C VAL A 115 -5.84 -17.31 3.04
N ASN A 116 -5.24 -16.38 3.79
CA ASN A 116 -5.05 -16.50 5.22
C ASN A 116 -6.08 -15.62 5.94
N HIS A 117 -6.46 -15.98 7.17
CA HIS A 117 -7.51 -15.30 7.92
C HIS A 117 -6.95 -14.66 9.20
N ASN A 118 -7.59 -13.58 9.64
CA ASN A 118 -7.27 -12.90 10.89
C ASN A 118 -5.81 -12.43 10.99
N VAL A 119 -5.31 -11.81 9.91
CA VAL A 119 -3.92 -11.37 9.77
C VAL A 119 -3.80 -9.91 10.20
N GLN A 120 -2.85 -9.59 11.09
CA GLN A 120 -2.58 -8.21 11.48
C GLN A 120 -1.77 -7.45 10.43
N THR A 121 -0.73 -8.07 9.89
CA THR A 121 0.28 -7.46 9.02
C THR A 121 0.70 -8.51 8.02
N THR A 122 0.79 -8.15 6.75
CA THR A 122 1.21 -9.05 5.68
C THR A 122 2.41 -8.48 4.93
N LEU A 123 3.32 -9.34 4.51
CA LEU A 123 4.44 -8.92 3.67
C LEU A 123 3.95 -8.74 2.23
N VAL A 124 4.30 -7.61 1.62
CA VAL A 124 4.07 -7.36 0.19
C VAL A 124 5.43 -7.24 -0.50
N PRO A 125 5.86 -8.26 -1.27
CA PRO A 125 7.16 -8.25 -1.94
C PRO A 125 7.33 -7.04 -2.89
N ALA A 126 8.56 -6.59 -3.13
CA ALA A 126 8.83 -5.63 -4.19
C ALA A 126 8.43 -6.21 -5.56
N GLY A 127 7.66 -5.46 -6.35
CA GLY A 127 7.05 -5.95 -7.59
C GLY A 127 5.88 -6.94 -7.36
N GLY A 128 5.46 -7.14 -6.12
CA GLY A 128 4.36 -8.00 -5.71
C GLY A 128 3.10 -7.23 -5.35
N ALA A 129 2.09 -7.98 -4.93
CA ALA A 129 0.83 -7.44 -4.44
C ALA A 129 0.21 -8.34 -3.37
N THR A 130 -0.82 -7.85 -2.70
CA THR A 130 -1.75 -8.63 -1.89
C THR A 130 -3.15 -8.06 -2.06
N MET A 131 -4.16 -8.87 -1.80
CA MET A 131 -5.54 -8.43 -1.65
C MET A 131 -5.93 -8.67 -0.20
N VAL A 132 -6.39 -7.65 0.50
CA VAL A 132 -6.88 -7.78 1.88
C VAL A 132 -8.31 -7.30 1.98
N GLU A 133 -9.09 -7.96 2.82
CA GLU A 133 -10.45 -7.57 3.15
C GLU A 133 -10.54 -7.32 4.66
N LEU A 134 -11.26 -6.27 5.03
CA LEU A 134 -11.54 -5.95 6.42
C LEU A 134 -12.94 -5.36 6.57
N SER A 135 -13.58 -5.70 7.67
CA SER A 135 -14.78 -5.05 8.16
C SER A 135 -14.43 -3.76 8.93
N THR A 136 -15.35 -2.79 8.90
CA THR A 136 -15.20 -1.51 9.62
C THR A 136 -16.23 -1.38 10.76
N PRO A 137 -16.03 -2.06 11.90
CA PRO A 137 -17.06 -2.20 12.94
C PRO A 137 -17.25 -0.96 13.82
N VAL A 138 -16.31 -0.02 13.81
CA VAL A 138 -16.34 1.18 14.66
C VAL A 138 -16.04 2.44 13.84
N PRO A 139 -16.63 3.59 14.20
CA PRO A 139 -16.29 4.85 13.54
C PRO A 139 -14.89 5.30 13.95
N GLY A 140 -14.10 5.79 13.00
CA GLY A 140 -12.77 6.33 13.26
C GLY A 140 -11.90 6.41 12.01
N THR A 141 -10.68 6.91 12.19
CA THR A 141 -9.65 6.90 11.15
C THR A 141 -8.76 5.67 11.32
N LEU A 142 -8.70 4.83 10.29
CA LEU A 142 -7.75 3.73 10.18
C LEU A 142 -6.56 4.18 9.33
N LEU A 143 -5.33 3.84 9.73
CA LEU A 143 -4.12 4.30 9.05
C LEU A 143 -3.43 3.15 8.32
N LEU A 144 -3.26 3.28 7.01
CA LEU A 144 -2.45 2.35 6.21
C LEU A 144 -0.97 2.69 6.42
N VAL A 145 -0.15 1.69 6.75
CA VAL A 145 1.29 1.90 7.03
C VAL A 145 2.15 0.76 6.48
N ASP A 146 3.41 1.06 6.18
CA ASP A 146 4.48 0.07 6.23
C ASP A 146 4.99 -0.03 7.67
N HIS A 147 4.76 -1.17 8.31
CA HIS A 147 5.09 -1.37 9.73
C HIS A 147 6.59 -1.57 10.00
N ALA A 148 7.46 -1.49 8.98
CA ALA A 148 8.83 -1.02 9.18
C ALA A 148 8.79 0.47 9.54
N ILE A 149 8.35 0.75 10.78
CA ILE A 149 7.51 1.91 11.15
C ILE A 149 8.15 3.29 10.97
N PHE A 150 9.47 3.37 10.83
CA PHE A 150 10.15 4.63 10.48
C PHE A 150 9.84 5.10 9.04
N ARG A 151 9.14 4.29 8.25
CA ARG A 151 8.68 4.59 6.88
C ARG A 151 7.26 5.17 6.81
N ALA A 152 6.50 5.14 7.90
CA ALA A 152 5.10 5.54 7.96
C ALA A 152 4.90 7.06 8.05
#